data_AF-A0A7C7T0G7-F1
#
_entry.id   AF-A0A7C7T0G7-F1
#
_cell.length_a   1.000
_cell.length_b   1.000
_cell.length_c   1.000
_cell.angle_alpha   90.00
_cell.angle_beta   90.00
_cell.angle_gamma   90.00
#
_symmetry.space_group_name_H-M   'P 1'
#
loop_
_entity.id
_entity.type
_entity.pdbx_description
1 polymer ?
#
loop_
_entity_poly.entity_id
_entity_poly.type
_entity_poly.pdbx_seq_one_letter_code
_entity_poly.pdbx_strand_id
1 'polypeptide(L)'
;MRMAARFLSLLRLCVATSLAFTALAVHADEPYQLKVVTDRADAIYRTEATAKFIVTVTKGGETVSAGEVLYIIDDFLAAADSESDFPKGTIEVDDKNGISATSSQPGFLRCRVTFQTPDKKVLRATAAAGFSPNKISPSLPVPDDFDQFWKQQKAELAKVALEPKLKTIEQSNEKILCFDVRVNCLGGAPVSGYLAKPKEAKAKSLPAILWVHGAGVRSSSLANAMTGAQAGMLSMDINAHGIANGMPPQYYKDQIAGPLKNYRHAGRESRETIYFRGMYLRLVRAIDFLTSLPEWDGQVIAVIGHSQGGGQALVAGGIDDRVTFIAAGVPAICDHSGRAAGRINGWPKLVPVGDDGLPDGQILQASRYVDAVNFASRCRANAIVSVGFVDAVCPPSSCYAAFNQLHGKKRMVTEPLMGHAAPQHIRDIFFAEFQKHVRDEKGQN
;
A
#
# COMPACT_ATOMS: atom_id res chain seq x y z
N MET A 1 -77.80 27.83 0.39
CA MET A 1 -78.23 29.01 1.18
C MET A 1 -77.01 29.94 1.31
N ARG A 2 -77.06 31.13 0.67
CA ARG A 2 -76.17 32.33 0.78
C ARG A 2 -74.64 32.08 0.81
N MET A 3 -73.87 32.27 -0.27
CA MET A 3 -73.49 33.52 -0.97
C MET A 3 -72.61 34.47 -0.13
N ALA A 4 -71.31 34.56 -0.45
CA ALA A 4 -70.42 35.73 -0.32
C ALA A 4 -68.95 35.30 -0.62
N ALA A 5 -68.04 36.05 -1.24
CA ALA A 5 -68.13 37.27 -2.03
C ALA A 5 -66.74 37.55 -2.65
N ARG A 6 -66.78 37.85 -3.96
CA ARG A 6 -66.06 38.93 -4.67
C ARG A 6 -64.59 38.78 -5.12
N PHE A 7 -64.53 38.75 -6.45
CA PHE A 7 -63.46 39.00 -7.40
C PHE A 7 -63.20 40.51 -7.62
N LEU A 8 -61.93 40.83 -7.93
CA LEU A 8 -61.39 41.83 -8.91
C LEU A 8 -61.90 43.29 -8.85
N SER A 9 -61.05 44.33 -8.91
CA SER A 9 -60.24 44.63 -10.10
C SER A 9 -59.45 45.95 -9.96
N LEU A 10 -58.22 45.95 -10.52
CA LEU A 10 -57.51 47.00 -11.30
C LEU A 10 -57.34 48.42 -10.67
N LEU A 11 -56.22 49.16 -10.80
CA LEU A 11 -55.35 49.38 -11.96
C LEU A 11 -54.12 50.27 -11.59
N ARG A 12 -52.94 49.91 -12.14
CA ARG A 12 -51.78 50.74 -12.57
C ARG A 12 -51.10 51.74 -11.62
N LEU A 13 -49.80 51.51 -11.39
CA LEU A 13 -48.75 52.40 -11.91
C LEU A 13 -47.43 51.64 -12.07
N CYS A 14 -46.90 51.61 -13.30
CA CYS A 14 -45.59 51.05 -13.64
C CYS A 14 -44.49 52.05 -13.29
N VAL A 15 -43.52 51.66 -12.47
CA VAL A 15 -42.21 52.31 -12.37
C VAL A 15 -41.17 51.24 -12.65
N ALA A 16 -40.49 51.37 -13.78
CA ALA A 16 -39.35 50.53 -14.14
C ALA A 16 -38.12 51.05 -13.38
N THR A 17 -37.73 50.35 -12.31
CA THR A 17 -36.44 50.53 -11.64
C THR A 17 -35.45 49.51 -12.18
N SER A 18 -34.55 49.98 -13.04
CA SER A 18 -33.37 49.23 -13.47
C SER A 18 -32.38 49.14 -12.29
N LEU A 19 -32.41 48.05 -11.52
CA LEU A 19 -31.34 47.74 -10.58
C LEU A 19 -30.12 47.22 -11.37
N ALA A 20 -29.09 48.06 -11.49
CA ALA A 20 -27.75 47.60 -11.82
C ALA A 20 -27.19 46.84 -10.61
N PHE A 21 -27.24 45.51 -10.64
CA PHE A 21 -26.45 44.68 -9.75
C PHE A 21 -24.99 44.74 -10.21
N THR A 22 -24.19 45.64 -9.63
CA THR A 22 -22.73 45.48 -9.63
C THR A 22 -22.42 44.27 -8.76
N ALA A 23 -22.21 43.11 -9.38
CA ALA A 23 -21.60 41.97 -8.73
C ALA A 23 -20.17 42.39 -8.33
N LEU A 24 -19.98 42.76 -7.06
CA LEU A 24 -18.66 42.76 -6.45
C LEU A 24 -18.19 41.31 -6.45
N ALA A 25 -17.44 40.94 -7.47
CA ALA A 25 -16.64 39.72 -7.44
C ALA A 25 -15.67 39.89 -6.27
N VAL A 26 -15.99 39.26 -5.14
CA VAL A 26 -15.04 39.01 -4.06
C VAL A 26 -13.93 38.22 -4.72
N HIS A 27 -12.84 38.89 -5.09
CA HIS A 27 -11.62 38.23 -5.52
C HIS A 27 -11.13 37.49 -4.29
N ALA A 28 -11.41 36.18 -4.22
CA ALA A 28 -10.78 35.33 -3.24
C ALA A 28 -9.27 35.45 -3.48
N ASP A 29 -8.52 35.88 -2.46
CA ASP A 29 -7.07 36.00 -2.55
C ASP A 29 -6.50 34.64 -2.96
N GLU A 30 -5.77 34.60 -4.08
CA GLU A 30 -5.34 33.34 -4.65
C GLU A 30 -4.30 32.67 -3.72
N PRO A 31 -4.44 31.37 -3.44
CA PRO A 31 -3.65 30.73 -2.40
C PRO A 31 -2.19 30.56 -2.81
N TYR A 32 -1.29 30.72 -1.83
CA TYR A 32 0.09 30.29 -1.97
C TYR A 32 0.18 28.77 -2.12
N GLN A 33 1.11 28.30 -2.95
CA GLN A 33 1.46 26.90 -3.11
C GLN A 33 2.98 26.75 -2.98
N LEU A 34 3.42 25.70 -2.28
CA LEU A 34 4.82 25.34 -2.12
C LEU A 34 5.05 23.98 -2.76
N LYS A 35 6.07 23.89 -3.62
CA LYS A 35 6.48 22.65 -4.28
C LYS A 35 7.98 22.46 -4.07
N VAL A 36 8.38 21.21 -3.89
CA VAL A 36 9.78 20.78 -3.99
C VAL A 36 9.85 19.53 -4.86
N VAL A 37 10.82 19.48 -5.77
CA VAL A 37 11.10 18.33 -6.65
C VAL A 37 12.61 18.14 -6.76
N THR A 38 13.07 17.02 -7.30
CA THR A 38 14.48 16.91 -7.68
C THR A 38 14.72 17.44 -9.10
N ASP A 39 15.98 17.73 -9.44
CA ASP A 39 16.41 18.15 -10.78
C ASP A 39 16.24 17.06 -11.85
N ARG A 40 15.96 15.82 -11.44
CA ARG A 40 15.53 14.72 -12.31
C ARG A 40 14.08 14.35 -12.07
N ALA A 41 13.36 14.04 -13.15
CA ALA A 41 11.96 13.62 -13.07
C ALA A 41 11.78 12.26 -12.39
N ASP A 42 12.74 11.34 -12.55
CA ASP A 42 12.72 10.00 -11.92
C ASP A 42 13.24 10.01 -10.48
N ALA A 43 13.90 11.09 -10.06
CA ALA A 43 14.57 11.26 -8.79
C ALA A 43 15.58 10.14 -8.44
N ILE A 44 16.21 9.51 -9.45
CA ILE A 44 17.20 8.45 -9.26
C ILE A 44 18.61 8.92 -9.63
N TYR A 45 19.55 8.64 -8.74
CA TYR A 45 20.95 9.05 -8.81
C TYR A 45 21.86 7.84 -8.56
N ARG A 46 23.11 7.90 -9.04
CA ARG A 46 24.15 6.98 -8.56
C ARG A 46 24.61 7.44 -7.17
N THR A 47 25.17 6.53 -6.36
CA THR A 47 25.88 6.96 -5.14
C THR A 47 27.01 7.92 -5.51
N GLU A 48 27.36 8.82 -4.62
CA GLU A 48 28.30 9.94 -4.81
C GLU A 48 27.87 11.03 -5.81
N ALA A 49 26.80 10.82 -6.59
CA ALA A 49 26.24 11.89 -7.40
C ALA A 49 25.49 12.90 -6.52
N THR A 50 25.50 14.18 -6.91
CA THR A 50 24.71 15.22 -6.25
C THR A 50 23.30 15.26 -6.84
N ALA A 51 22.30 15.12 -5.97
CA ALA A 51 20.91 15.47 -6.26
C ALA A 51 20.65 16.92 -5.87
N LYS A 52 19.87 17.65 -6.67
CA LYS A 52 19.41 19.00 -6.34
C LYS A 52 17.91 19.01 -6.13
N PHE A 53 17.47 19.55 -5.00
CA PHE A 53 16.07 19.80 -4.73
C PHE A 53 15.71 21.23 -5.11
N ILE A 54 14.79 21.37 -6.07
CA ILE A 54 14.32 22.65 -6.60
C ILE A 54 13.03 23.00 -5.87
N VAL A 55 13.01 24.17 -5.23
CA VAL A 55 11.85 24.69 -4.53
C VAL A 55 11.15 25.72 -5.41
N THR A 56 9.82 25.74 -5.37
CA THR A 56 9.03 26.77 -6.04
C THR A 56 7.89 27.18 -5.13
N VAL A 57 7.72 28.49 -4.95
CA VAL A 57 6.54 29.06 -4.30
C VAL A 57 5.79 29.88 -5.33
N THR A 58 4.48 29.64 -5.45
CA THR A 58 3.60 30.41 -6.34
C THR A 58 2.43 31.00 -5.57
N LYS A 59 1.97 32.19 -5.96
CA LYS A 59 0.70 32.77 -5.52
C LYS A 59 -0.10 33.07 -6.77
N GLY A 60 -1.31 32.52 -6.90
CA GLY A 60 -2.11 32.76 -8.11
C GLY A 60 -1.52 32.19 -9.40
N GLY A 61 -0.65 31.19 -9.30
CA GLY A 61 0.10 30.65 -10.43
C GLY A 61 1.33 31.47 -10.82
N GLU A 62 1.52 32.67 -10.27
CA GLU A 62 2.73 33.46 -10.46
C GLU A 62 3.81 33.08 -9.44
N THR A 63 5.07 33.07 -9.86
CA THR A 63 6.19 32.74 -8.98
C THR A 63 6.43 33.86 -7.99
N VAL A 64 6.58 33.51 -6.72
CA VAL A 64 6.96 34.45 -5.66
C VAL A 64 8.48 34.64 -5.73
N SER A 65 8.95 35.88 -5.76
CA SER A 65 10.39 36.19 -5.95
C SER A 65 11.13 36.58 -4.66
N ALA A 66 10.45 36.57 -3.52
CA ALA A 66 11.04 36.97 -2.25
C ALA A 66 10.45 36.16 -1.10
N GLY A 67 11.31 35.78 -0.15
CA GLY A 67 10.94 35.08 1.06
C GLY A 67 11.87 33.91 1.34
N GLU A 68 11.86 33.49 2.60
CA GLU A 68 12.73 32.45 3.10
C GLU A 68 12.02 31.10 3.15
N VAL A 69 12.68 30.05 2.65
CA VAL A 69 12.26 28.66 2.79
C VAL A 69 13.23 27.93 3.70
N LEU A 70 12.70 27.40 4.80
CA LEU A 70 13.43 26.51 5.69
C LEU A 70 13.48 25.11 5.08
N TYR A 71 14.63 24.45 5.11
CA TYR A 71 14.79 23.09 4.64
C TYR A 71 15.55 22.19 5.61
N ILE A 72 15.24 20.90 5.52
CA ILE A 72 15.94 19.81 6.22
C ILE A 72 16.07 18.63 5.25
N ILE A 73 17.27 18.09 5.13
CA ILE A 73 17.54 16.78 4.53
C ILE A 73 17.55 15.72 5.64
N ASP A 74 16.98 14.53 5.39
CA ASP A 74 17.07 13.39 6.31
C ASP A 74 17.02 12.04 5.58
N ASP A 75 17.35 10.97 6.29
CA ASP A 75 17.31 9.57 5.86
C ASP A 75 16.07 8.81 6.38
N PHE A 76 15.00 9.54 6.72
CA PHE A 76 13.79 9.05 7.37
C PHE A 76 13.94 8.59 8.83
N LEU A 77 15.15 8.46 9.38
CA LEU A 77 15.37 8.13 10.79
C LEU A 77 15.40 9.38 11.66
N ALA A 78 16.11 10.42 11.20
CA ALA A 78 16.25 11.66 11.93
C ALA A 78 14.88 12.33 12.16
N ALA A 79 14.59 12.65 13.43
CA ALA A 79 13.51 13.58 13.74
C ALA A 79 13.88 14.97 13.17
N ALA A 80 12.88 15.80 12.84
CA ALA A 80 13.11 17.16 12.34
C ALA A 80 14.08 17.97 13.23
N ASP A 81 14.00 17.72 14.54
CA ASP A 81 14.73 18.47 15.56
C ASP A 81 15.93 17.69 16.14
N SER A 82 16.30 16.55 15.53
CA SER A 82 17.47 15.80 15.99
C SER A 82 18.78 16.47 15.56
N GLU A 83 19.81 16.42 16.41
CA GLU A 83 21.19 16.73 16.01
C GLU A 83 21.68 15.65 15.06
N SER A 84 21.43 15.87 13.77
CA SER A 84 21.98 15.06 12.68
C SER A 84 22.86 15.93 11.80
N ASP A 85 23.90 15.34 11.22
CA ASP A 85 24.82 16.01 10.29
C ASP A 85 24.20 16.26 8.90
N PHE A 86 22.91 15.93 8.72
CA PHE A 86 22.25 16.19 7.45
C PHE A 86 22.07 17.70 7.21
N PRO A 87 22.21 18.15 5.95
CA PRO A 87 22.03 19.56 5.61
C PRO A 87 20.69 20.12 6.08
N LYS A 88 20.71 21.25 6.77
CA LYS A 88 19.55 22.04 7.16
C LYS A 88 19.89 23.53 7.09
N GLY A 89 18.90 24.36 6.80
CA GLY A 89 19.11 25.81 6.72
C GLY A 89 17.95 26.54 6.07
N THR A 90 18.25 27.72 5.55
CA THR A 90 17.32 28.60 4.84
C THR A 90 17.85 28.86 3.44
N ILE A 91 16.97 28.90 2.44
CA ILE A 91 17.24 29.41 1.11
C ILE A 91 16.21 30.48 0.74
N GLU A 92 16.55 31.35 -0.20
CA GLU A 92 15.56 32.24 -0.83
C GLU A 92 14.65 31.45 -1.77
N VAL A 93 13.39 31.87 -1.91
CA VAL A 93 12.39 31.21 -2.77
C VAL A 93 12.84 31.11 -4.24
N ASP A 94 13.63 32.06 -4.73
CA ASP A 94 14.11 32.13 -6.11
C ASP A 94 15.51 31.52 -6.32
N ASP A 95 16.07 30.84 -5.31
CA ASP A 95 17.40 30.26 -5.38
C ASP A 95 17.46 29.11 -6.41
N LYS A 96 17.96 29.46 -7.59
CA LYS A 96 18.14 28.53 -8.72
C LYS A 96 19.19 27.45 -8.44
N ASN A 97 20.02 27.59 -7.41
CA ASN A 97 21.01 26.58 -7.06
C ASN A 97 20.37 25.35 -6.41
N GLY A 98 19.22 25.54 -5.76
CA GLY A 98 18.49 24.51 -5.04
C GLY A 98 19.25 23.96 -3.83
N ILE A 99 18.64 23.00 -3.15
CA ILE A 99 19.25 22.33 -1.99
C ILE A 99 19.98 21.10 -2.49
N SER A 100 21.28 20.98 -2.21
CA SER A 100 22.09 19.85 -2.66
C SER A 100 22.14 18.73 -1.63
N ALA A 101 22.08 17.47 -2.08
CA ALA A 101 22.32 16.30 -1.24
C ALA A 101 23.09 15.21 -2.01
N THR A 102 23.95 14.49 -1.32
CA THR A 102 24.71 13.35 -1.85
C THR A 102 24.65 12.20 -0.83
N SER A 103 24.67 10.96 -1.30
CA SER A 103 24.82 9.77 -0.44
C SER A 103 25.91 8.87 -0.97
N SER A 104 26.81 8.43 -0.07
CA SER A 104 27.82 7.43 -0.37
C SER A 104 27.29 6.00 -0.33
N GLN A 105 26.13 5.80 0.31
CA GLN A 105 25.49 4.50 0.43
C GLN A 105 24.20 4.41 -0.40
N PRO A 106 23.86 3.21 -0.92
CA PRO A 106 22.56 2.97 -1.51
C PRO A 106 21.43 3.29 -0.52
N GLY A 107 20.47 4.12 -0.92
CA GLY A 107 19.43 4.59 0.01
C GLY A 107 18.59 5.71 -0.55
N PHE A 108 17.85 6.37 0.34
CA PHE A 108 17.00 7.52 0.00
C PHE A 108 17.27 8.65 0.98
N LEU A 109 17.40 9.86 0.45
CA LEU A 109 17.39 11.09 1.25
C LEU A 109 16.13 11.89 0.90
N ARG A 110 15.51 12.46 1.92
CA ARG A 110 14.28 13.25 1.82
C ARG A 110 14.57 14.70 2.14
N CYS A 111 14.13 15.61 1.27
CA CYS A 111 14.12 17.04 1.49
C CYS A 111 12.72 17.48 1.94
N ARG A 112 12.64 18.05 3.15
CA ARG A 112 11.43 18.68 3.68
C ARG A 112 11.63 20.18 3.67
N VAL A 113 10.67 20.90 3.10
CA VAL A 113 10.71 22.36 3.03
C VAL A 113 9.49 22.96 3.71
N THR A 114 9.69 24.09 4.36
CA THR A 114 8.65 24.87 5.05
C THR A 114 8.74 26.32 4.62
N PHE A 115 7.61 26.89 4.19
CA PHE A 115 7.48 28.29 3.84
C PHE A 115 6.36 28.92 4.68
N GLN A 116 6.63 30.08 5.27
CA GLN A 116 5.62 30.86 5.98
C GLN A 116 5.18 32.03 5.10
N THR A 117 3.91 32.06 4.74
CA THR A 117 3.33 33.14 3.95
C THR A 117 3.29 34.46 4.76
N PRO A 118 3.13 35.62 4.10
CA PRO A 118 2.98 36.90 4.80
C PRO A 118 1.79 36.94 5.79
N ASP A 119 0.71 36.19 5.52
CA ASP A 119 -0.42 36.00 6.44
C ASP A 119 -0.19 34.91 7.51
N LYS A 120 1.06 34.51 7.72
CA LYS A 120 1.53 33.55 8.74
C LYS A 120 1.00 32.12 8.58
N LYS A 121 0.48 31.75 7.41
CA LYS A 121 0.15 30.35 7.10
C LYS A 121 1.43 29.59 6.80
N VAL A 122 1.53 28.37 7.31
CA VAL A 122 2.70 27.50 7.12
C VAL A 122 2.39 26.46 6.05
N LEU A 123 3.13 26.51 4.96
CA LEU A 123 3.11 25.51 3.89
C LEU A 123 4.27 24.54 4.06
N ARG A 124 4.04 23.27 3.72
CA ARG A 124 5.07 22.22 3.75
C ARG A 124 5.04 21.42 2.47
N ALA A 125 6.20 21.09 1.94
CA ALA A 125 6.34 20.18 0.82
C ALA A 125 7.52 19.22 1.06
N THR A 126 7.53 18.12 0.34
CA THR A 126 8.54 17.07 0.52
C THR A 126 8.84 16.40 -0.80
N ALA A 127 10.12 16.16 -1.06
CA ALA A 127 10.62 15.35 -2.16
C ALA A 127 11.70 14.41 -1.62
N ALA A 128 12.02 13.35 -2.36
CA ALA A 128 13.10 12.44 -2.00
C ALA A 128 13.88 12.02 -3.24
N ALA A 129 15.18 11.78 -3.04
CA ALA A 129 16.11 11.31 -4.05
C ALA A 129 16.58 9.89 -3.68
N GLY A 130 16.51 8.97 -4.64
CA GLY A 130 17.02 7.61 -4.50
C GLY A 130 18.44 7.49 -5.04
N PHE A 131 19.38 7.07 -4.21
CA PHE A 131 20.78 6.85 -4.57
C PHE A 131 21.02 5.35 -4.74
N SER A 132 21.30 4.91 -5.97
CA SER A 132 21.46 3.50 -6.38
C SER A 132 20.46 2.54 -5.72
N PRO A 133 19.14 2.78 -5.82
CA PRO A 133 18.13 2.03 -5.05
C PRO A 133 18.11 0.53 -5.38
N ASN A 134 18.52 0.15 -6.60
CA ASN A 134 18.69 -1.24 -7.02
C ASN A 134 19.86 -1.98 -6.35
N LYS A 135 20.71 -1.29 -5.57
CA LYS A 135 21.80 -1.86 -4.79
C LYS A 135 21.47 -1.97 -3.30
N ILE A 136 20.27 -1.59 -2.87
CA ILE A 136 19.84 -1.75 -1.48
C ILE A 136 19.69 -3.25 -1.17
N SER A 137 20.47 -3.74 -0.22
CA SER A 137 20.44 -5.12 0.25
C SER A 137 19.49 -5.29 1.45
N PRO A 138 19.09 -6.53 1.79
CA PRO A 138 18.47 -6.83 3.08
C PRO A 138 19.31 -6.28 4.23
N SER A 139 18.66 -5.83 5.32
CA SER A 139 19.36 -5.27 6.48
C SER A 139 20.11 -6.32 7.31
N LEU A 140 19.65 -7.57 7.31
CA LEU A 140 20.33 -8.71 7.91
C LEU A 140 20.19 -9.93 6.99
N PRO A 141 21.07 -10.94 7.13
CA PRO A 141 20.91 -12.23 6.46
C PRO A 141 19.58 -12.91 6.81
N VAL A 142 19.12 -13.81 5.95
CA VAL A 142 17.98 -14.71 6.28
C VAL A 142 18.38 -15.61 7.47
N PRO A 143 17.48 -15.93 8.41
CA PRO A 143 17.75 -16.94 9.43
C PRO A 143 18.06 -18.31 8.82
N ASP A 144 19.03 -19.04 9.38
CA ASP A 144 19.52 -20.30 8.82
C ASP A 144 18.44 -21.39 8.72
N ASP A 145 17.52 -21.45 9.67
CA ASP A 145 16.41 -22.41 9.71
C ASP A 145 15.09 -21.82 9.17
N PHE A 146 15.11 -20.68 8.46
CA PHE A 146 13.90 -20.01 7.93
C PHE A 146 13.06 -20.95 7.06
N ASP A 147 13.70 -21.67 6.12
CA ASP A 147 13.02 -22.60 5.22
C ASP A 147 12.45 -23.80 5.98
N GLN A 148 13.22 -24.35 6.91
CA GLN A 148 12.80 -25.47 7.73
C GLN A 148 11.57 -25.09 8.57
N PHE A 149 11.61 -23.91 9.20
CA PHE A 149 10.49 -23.36 9.96
C PHE A 149 9.24 -23.29 9.09
N TRP A 150 9.27 -22.59 7.95
CA TRP A 150 8.07 -22.43 7.11
C TRP A 150 7.59 -23.72 6.45
N LYS A 151 8.50 -24.66 6.15
CA LYS A 151 8.14 -26.02 5.73
C LYS A 151 7.35 -26.75 6.81
N GLN A 152 7.79 -26.68 8.08
CA GLN A 152 7.07 -27.26 9.20
C GLN A 152 5.71 -26.57 9.40
N GLN A 153 5.64 -25.25 9.31
CA GLN A 153 4.38 -24.50 9.42
C GLN A 153 3.35 -24.94 8.37
N LYS A 154 3.78 -25.13 7.11
CA LYS A 154 2.91 -25.67 6.05
C LYS A 154 2.51 -27.12 6.31
N ALA A 155 3.39 -27.95 6.85
CA ALA A 155 3.09 -29.33 7.21
C ALA A 155 2.03 -29.42 8.33
N GLU A 156 2.11 -28.54 9.35
CA GLU A 156 1.08 -28.46 10.39
C GLU A 156 -0.26 -27.96 9.82
N LEU A 157 -0.23 -26.98 8.91
CA LEU A 157 -1.44 -26.53 8.21
C LEU A 157 -2.09 -27.66 7.42
N ALA A 158 -1.31 -28.49 6.72
CA ALA A 158 -1.83 -29.59 5.91
C ALA A 158 -2.60 -30.65 6.73
N LYS A 159 -2.35 -30.77 8.04
CA LYS A 159 -3.10 -31.66 8.94
C LYS A 159 -4.53 -31.16 9.22
N VAL A 160 -4.80 -29.88 9.00
CA VAL A 160 -6.13 -29.29 9.20
C VAL A 160 -6.96 -29.50 7.94
N ALA A 161 -8.06 -30.25 8.02
CA ALA A 161 -8.97 -30.48 6.89
C ALA A 161 -9.46 -29.15 6.27
N LEU A 162 -9.66 -29.11 4.94
CA LEU A 162 -10.02 -27.89 4.22
C LEU A 162 -11.43 -27.39 4.59
N GLU A 163 -12.43 -28.28 4.52
CA GLU A 163 -13.85 -28.04 4.86
C GLU A 163 -14.39 -26.63 4.51
N PRO A 164 -14.40 -26.25 3.22
CA PRO A 164 -14.92 -24.94 2.81
C PRO A 164 -16.43 -24.86 3.03
N LYS A 165 -16.88 -23.77 3.67
CA LYS A 165 -18.28 -23.39 3.82
C LYS A 165 -18.56 -22.19 2.93
N LEU A 166 -19.51 -22.35 2.00
CA LEU A 166 -19.88 -21.33 1.02
C LEU A 166 -21.32 -20.88 1.27
N LYS A 167 -21.52 -19.59 1.49
CA LYS A 167 -22.85 -18.97 1.53
C LYS A 167 -23.02 -18.07 0.31
N THR A 168 -23.99 -18.35 -0.54
CA THR A 168 -24.29 -17.52 -1.71
C THR A 168 -24.61 -16.08 -1.30
N ILE A 169 -24.05 -15.12 -2.05
CA ILE A 169 -24.32 -13.69 -1.93
C ILE A 169 -25.04 -13.25 -3.20
N GLU A 170 -26.24 -12.71 -3.03
CA GLU A 170 -27.01 -12.15 -4.13
C GLU A 170 -26.36 -10.87 -4.66
N GLN A 171 -26.43 -10.66 -5.97
CA GLN A 171 -25.94 -9.50 -6.67
C GLN A 171 -26.77 -9.26 -7.92
N SER A 172 -26.47 -8.20 -8.69
CA SER A 172 -27.22 -7.82 -9.88
C SER A 172 -26.75 -8.44 -11.20
N ASN A 173 -25.57 -9.04 -11.25
CA ASN A 173 -25.01 -9.65 -12.46
C ASN A 173 -25.19 -11.17 -12.47
N GLU A 174 -26.31 -11.64 -13.02
CA GLU A 174 -26.68 -13.06 -13.06
C GLU A 174 -25.64 -14.02 -13.72
N LYS A 175 -24.64 -13.48 -14.43
CA LYS A 175 -23.56 -14.25 -15.06
C LYS A 175 -22.42 -14.60 -14.09
N ILE A 176 -22.39 -14.02 -12.88
CA ILE A 176 -21.36 -14.24 -11.88
C ILE A 176 -21.99 -14.88 -10.63
N LEU A 177 -21.33 -15.87 -10.04
CA LEU A 177 -21.67 -16.43 -8.74
C LEU A 177 -20.77 -15.80 -7.67
N CYS A 178 -21.34 -15.43 -6.53
CA CYS A 178 -20.63 -14.87 -5.39
C CYS A 178 -20.91 -15.67 -4.12
N PHE A 179 -19.88 -15.84 -3.29
CA PHE A 179 -19.96 -16.58 -2.05
C PHE A 179 -19.21 -15.83 -0.93
N ASP A 180 -19.80 -15.75 0.26
CA ASP A 180 -19.05 -15.57 1.50
C ASP A 180 -18.49 -16.94 1.91
N VAL A 181 -17.18 -16.99 2.03
CA VAL A 181 -16.40 -18.23 2.18
C VAL A 181 -15.78 -18.28 3.55
N ARG A 182 -15.82 -19.44 4.18
CA ARG A 182 -14.99 -19.79 5.34
C ARG A 182 -14.30 -21.11 5.11
N VAL A 183 -12.98 -21.16 5.32
CA VAL A 183 -12.17 -22.37 5.19
C VAL A 183 -11.37 -22.54 6.47
N ASN A 184 -11.37 -23.75 7.04
CA ASN A 184 -10.62 -24.04 8.26
C ASN A 184 -9.13 -23.72 8.05
N CYS A 185 -8.46 -23.22 9.08
CA CYS A 185 -7.04 -22.85 9.04
C CYS A 185 -6.38 -23.11 10.40
N LEU A 186 -5.06 -23.29 10.40
CA LEU A 186 -4.29 -23.45 11.63
C LEU A 186 -4.35 -22.18 12.48
N GLY A 187 -4.44 -22.32 13.81
CA GLY A 187 -4.44 -21.20 14.76
C GLY A 187 -5.81 -20.59 15.06
N GLY A 188 -6.91 -21.30 14.75
CA GLY A 188 -8.28 -20.97 15.17
C GLY A 188 -9.00 -19.93 14.30
N ALA A 189 -8.30 -18.93 13.76
CA ALA A 189 -8.86 -17.99 12.80
C ALA A 189 -8.92 -18.62 11.40
N PRO A 190 -10.10 -18.80 10.78
CA PRO A 190 -10.23 -19.40 9.45
C PRO A 190 -9.73 -18.45 8.37
N VAL A 191 -9.59 -18.95 7.14
CA VAL A 191 -9.69 -18.06 5.98
C VAL A 191 -11.16 -17.65 5.87
N SER A 192 -11.43 -16.35 5.87
CA SER A 192 -12.74 -15.81 5.51
C SER A 192 -12.58 -14.83 4.37
N GLY A 193 -13.56 -14.72 3.48
CA GLY A 193 -13.45 -13.85 2.31
C GLY A 193 -14.63 -13.96 1.36
N TYR A 194 -14.64 -13.14 0.32
CA TYR A 194 -15.57 -13.27 -0.79
C TYR A 194 -14.90 -13.97 -1.97
N LEU A 195 -15.55 -14.99 -2.51
CA LEU A 195 -15.19 -15.64 -3.77
C LEU A 195 -16.23 -15.27 -4.83
N ALA A 196 -15.77 -14.89 -6.02
CA ALA A 196 -16.62 -14.72 -7.19
C ALA A 196 -16.05 -15.46 -8.40
N LYS A 197 -16.94 -15.97 -9.25
CA LYS A 197 -16.56 -16.64 -10.51
C LYS A 197 -17.66 -16.54 -11.58
N PRO A 198 -17.32 -16.62 -12.88
CA PRO A 198 -18.31 -16.83 -13.93
C PRO A 198 -19.17 -18.07 -13.67
N LYS A 199 -20.49 -17.93 -13.82
CA LYS A 199 -21.49 -18.97 -13.52
C LYS A 199 -21.31 -20.22 -14.39
N GLU A 200 -21.04 -20.02 -15.67
CA GLU A 200 -20.90 -21.08 -16.68
C GLU A 200 -19.43 -21.43 -16.97
N ALA A 201 -18.54 -21.23 -15.99
CA ALA A 201 -17.13 -21.55 -16.13
C ALA A 201 -16.91 -23.06 -16.30
N LYS A 202 -16.09 -23.43 -17.29
CA LYS A 202 -15.74 -24.84 -17.54
C LYS A 202 -14.65 -25.29 -16.55
N ALA A 203 -14.55 -26.60 -16.33
CA ALA A 203 -13.41 -27.17 -15.62
C ALA A 203 -12.10 -26.74 -16.27
N LYS A 204 -11.09 -26.40 -15.45
CA LYS A 204 -9.75 -25.98 -15.87
C LYS A 204 -9.73 -24.86 -16.91
N SER A 205 -10.56 -23.83 -16.74
CA SER A 205 -10.68 -22.74 -17.72
C SER A 205 -10.27 -21.36 -17.21
N LEU A 206 -10.16 -21.18 -15.89
CA LEU A 206 -9.99 -19.88 -15.27
C LEU A 206 -8.63 -19.75 -14.56
N PRO A 207 -7.86 -18.68 -14.83
CA PRO A 207 -6.79 -18.29 -13.93
C PRO A 207 -7.40 -17.84 -12.60
N ALA A 208 -6.61 -17.90 -11.52
CA ALA A 208 -7.03 -17.45 -10.21
C ALA A 208 -6.37 -16.11 -9.81
N ILE A 209 -7.11 -15.30 -9.05
CA ILE A 209 -6.60 -14.09 -8.41
C ILE A 209 -7.03 -14.04 -6.94
N LEU A 210 -6.06 -13.80 -6.07
CA LEU A 210 -6.22 -13.58 -4.65
C LEU A 210 -5.93 -12.11 -4.31
N TRP A 211 -6.92 -11.41 -3.79
CA TRP A 211 -6.80 -10.03 -3.32
C TRP A 211 -6.53 -10.00 -1.82
N VAL A 212 -5.51 -9.23 -1.43
CA VAL A 212 -5.06 -9.13 -0.03
C VAL A 212 -4.97 -7.68 0.43
N HIS A 213 -5.37 -7.43 1.68
CA HIS A 213 -5.67 -6.10 2.18
C HIS A 213 -4.53 -5.37 2.87
N GLY A 214 -4.50 -4.05 2.67
CA GLY A 214 -3.77 -3.12 3.53
C GLY A 214 -4.24 -3.18 4.99
N ALA A 215 -3.41 -2.69 5.92
CA ALA A 215 -3.64 -2.79 7.36
C ALA A 215 -5.00 -2.21 7.79
N GLY A 216 -5.60 -2.82 8.81
CA GLY A 216 -6.85 -2.35 9.42
C GLY A 216 -7.93 -3.43 9.45
N VAL A 217 -8.89 -3.25 10.34
CA VAL A 217 -9.93 -4.25 10.64
C VAL A 217 -11.21 -3.87 9.90
N ARG A 218 -11.56 -4.66 8.88
CA ARG A 218 -12.72 -4.40 8.02
C ARG A 218 -13.22 -5.69 7.37
N SER A 219 -14.34 -5.58 6.65
CA SER A 219 -14.85 -6.64 5.78
C SER A 219 -13.91 -6.94 4.63
N SER A 220 -14.02 -8.15 4.08
CA SER A 220 -13.51 -8.45 2.75
C SER A 220 -14.22 -7.60 1.67
N SER A 221 -13.55 -7.38 0.52
CA SER A 221 -14.08 -6.60 -0.58
C SER A 221 -14.79 -7.49 -1.61
N LEU A 222 -16.13 -7.52 -1.55
CA LEU A 222 -16.93 -8.16 -2.59
C LEU A 222 -16.68 -7.53 -3.98
N ALA A 223 -16.40 -6.23 -4.02
CA ALA A 223 -16.09 -5.52 -5.26
C ALA A 223 -14.80 -6.02 -5.93
N ASN A 224 -13.77 -6.36 -5.16
CA ASN A 224 -12.53 -6.94 -5.70
C ASN A 224 -12.79 -8.35 -6.26
N ALA A 225 -13.51 -9.18 -5.49
CA ALA A 225 -13.93 -10.51 -5.95
C ALA A 225 -14.68 -10.39 -7.29
N MET A 226 -15.69 -9.52 -7.37
CA MET A 226 -16.45 -9.24 -8.59
C MET A 226 -15.59 -8.77 -9.75
N THR A 227 -14.62 -7.88 -9.52
CA THR A 227 -13.74 -7.31 -10.56
C THR A 227 -12.97 -8.42 -11.29
N GLY A 228 -12.32 -9.32 -10.56
CA GLY A 228 -11.61 -10.44 -11.19
C GLY A 228 -12.56 -11.42 -11.89
N ALA A 229 -13.72 -11.71 -11.29
CA ALA A 229 -14.71 -12.62 -11.89
C ALA A 229 -15.28 -12.08 -13.22
N GLN A 230 -15.55 -10.77 -13.29
CA GLN A 230 -15.97 -10.09 -14.52
C GLN A 230 -14.90 -10.12 -15.60
N ALA A 231 -13.62 -10.21 -15.23
CA ALA A 231 -12.50 -10.40 -16.14
C ALA A 231 -12.24 -11.88 -16.50
N GLY A 232 -13.14 -12.80 -16.14
CA GLY A 232 -13.04 -14.22 -16.51
C GLY A 232 -12.05 -15.00 -15.65
N MET A 233 -12.07 -14.79 -14.33
CA MET A 233 -11.12 -15.39 -13.37
C MET A 233 -11.86 -16.01 -12.18
N LEU A 234 -11.23 -16.98 -11.52
CA LEU A 234 -11.57 -17.32 -10.13
C LEU A 234 -11.02 -16.22 -9.22
N SER A 235 -11.88 -15.44 -8.59
CA SER A 235 -11.45 -14.22 -7.91
C SER A 235 -11.87 -14.25 -6.45
N MET A 236 -10.89 -14.31 -5.55
CA MET A 236 -11.12 -14.33 -4.12
C MET A 236 -10.46 -13.14 -3.46
N ASP A 237 -11.19 -12.42 -2.63
CA ASP A 237 -10.67 -11.41 -1.73
C ASP A 237 -10.77 -11.96 -0.31
N ILE A 238 -9.68 -11.96 0.47
CA ILE A 238 -9.67 -12.53 1.82
C ILE A 238 -9.58 -11.46 2.91
N ASN A 239 -10.28 -11.70 4.01
CA ASN A 239 -10.16 -10.94 5.22
C ASN A 239 -8.81 -11.24 5.90
N ALA A 240 -8.01 -10.21 6.15
CA ALA A 240 -6.70 -10.30 6.78
C ALA A 240 -6.71 -11.06 8.14
N HIS A 241 -7.82 -10.99 8.88
CA HIS A 241 -7.91 -11.47 10.26
C HIS A 241 -8.73 -12.75 10.44
N GLY A 242 -9.42 -13.25 9.41
CA GLY A 242 -10.32 -14.40 9.53
C GLY A 242 -11.64 -14.10 10.26
N ILE A 243 -12.02 -12.82 10.37
CA ILE A 243 -13.28 -12.37 10.98
C ILE A 243 -14.44 -12.41 9.99
N ALA A 244 -15.67 -12.23 10.47
CA ALA A 244 -16.87 -12.28 9.61
C ALA A 244 -16.93 -11.11 8.62
N ASN A 245 -17.45 -11.39 7.42
CA ASN A 245 -17.68 -10.40 6.37
C ASN A 245 -19.15 -9.91 6.38
N GLY A 246 -19.42 -8.80 5.70
CA GLY A 246 -20.77 -8.21 5.59
C GLY A 246 -21.39 -7.71 6.90
N MET A 247 -20.60 -7.58 7.97
CA MET A 247 -21.11 -7.14 9.27
C MET A 247 -21.29 -5.61 9.31
N PRO A 248 -22.17 -5.08 10.19
CA PRO A 248 -22.31 -3.64 10.37
C PRO A 248 -20.99 -2.97 10.78
N PRO A 249 -20.77 -1.68 10.47
CA PRO A 249 -19.54 -0.97 10.82
C PRO A 249 -19.15 -1.07 12.32
N GLN A 250 -20.13 -1.15 13.22
CA GLN A 250 -19.89 -1.28 14.65
C GLN A 250 -19.15 -2.58 15.01
N TYR A 251 -19.46 -3.71 14.35
CA TYR A 251 -18.75 -4.96 14.57
C TYR A 251 -17.24 -4.80 14.36
N TYR A 252 -16.83 -4.16 13.26
CA TYR A 252 -15.41 -3.93 12.98
C TYR A 252 -14.76 -2.95 13.96
N LYS A 253 -15.50 -1.94 14.42
CA LYS A 253 -15.07 -1.03 15.50
C LYS A 253 -14.84 -1.78 16.82
N ASP A 254 -15.72 -2.71 17.17
CA ASP A 254 -15.59 -3.52 18.38
C ASP A 254 -14.40 -4.48 18.26
N GLN A 255 -14.17 -5.06 17.09
CA GLN A 255 -13.00 -5.91 16.83
C GLN A 255 -11.68 -5.14 17.01
N ILE A 256 -11.55 -3.94 16.43
CA ILE A 256 -10.32 -3.13 16.57
C ILE A 256 -10.12 -2.58 17.99
N ALA A 257 -11.20 -2.35 18.74
CA ALA A 257 -11.13 -1.91 20.13
C ALA A 257 -10.87 -3.07 21.13
N GLY A 258 -11.25 -4.29 20.76
CA GLY A 258 -11.14 -5.50 21.59
C GLY A 258 -10.15 -6.53 21.00
N PRO A 259 -10.60 -7.66 20.45
CA PRO A 259 -9.73 -8.79 20.09
C PRO A 259 -8.57 -8.49 19.14
N LEU A 260 -8.71 -7.49 18.26
CA LEU A 260 -7.69 -7.09 17.30
C LEU A 260 -6.99 -5.77 17.68
N LYS A 261 -7.18 -5.29 18.92
CA LYS A 261 -6.44 -4.14 19.42
C LYS A 261 -4.94 -4.42 19.35
N ASN A 262 -4.20 -3.56 18.65
CA ASN A 262 -2.76 -3.71 18.44
C ASN A 262 -2.33 -5.06 17.83
N TYR A 263 -3.18 -5.73 17.04
CA TYR A 263 -2.89 -7.05 16.45
C TYR A 263 -1.49 -7.13 15.80
N ARG A 264 -1.03 -6.04 15.19
CA ARG A 264 0.26 -5.94 14.49
C ARG A 264 1.48 -6.19 15.39
N HIS A 265 1.34 -6.11 16.71
CA HIS A 265 2.40 -6.38 17.68
C HIS A 265 2.12 -7.61 18.55
N ALA A 266 0.98 -8.30 18.35
CA ALA A 266 0.61 -9.44 19.16
C ALA A 266 1.57 -10.63 18.95
N GLY A 267 2.13 -11.13 20.06
CA GLY A 267 3.02 -12.28 20.10
C GLY A 267 4.36 -12.09 19.39
N ARG A 268 4.80 -10.84 19.16
CA ARG A 268 6.01 -10.51 18.38
C ARG A 268 7.32 -10.97 19.02
N GLU A 269 7.26 -11.41 20.27
CA GLU A 269 8.39 -11.91 21.07
C GLU A 269 8.85 -13.31 20.63
N SER A 270 8.09 -14.00 19.76
CA SER A 270 8.46 -15.31 19.22
C SER A 270 7.91 -15.52 17.81
N ARG A 271 8.72 -16.17 16.95
CA ARG A 271 8.30 -16.61 15.60
C ARG A 271 7.08 -17.54 15.63
N GLU A 272 6.86 -18.24 16.74
CA GLU A 272 5.72 -19.16 16.90
C GLU A 272 4.42 -18.41 17.23
N THR A 273 4.48 -17.26 17.90
CA THR A 273 3.29 -16.57 18.39
C THR A 273 2.96 -15.30 17.62
N ILE A 274 3.90 -14.81 16.81
CA ILE A 274 3.75 -13.56 16.10
C ILE A 274 2.55 -13.58 15.17
N TYR A 275 1.68 -12.57 15.27
CA TYR A 275 0.40 -12.49 14.57
C TYR A 275 0.50 -12.79 13.07
N PHE A 276 1.55 -12.29 12.41
CA PHE A 276 1.75 -12.45 10.97
C PHE A 276 1.95 -13.91 10.55
N ARG A 277 2.41 -14.80 11.45
CA ARG A 277 2.45 -16.25 11.20
C ARG A 277 1.09 -16.78 10.77
N GLY A 278 0.04 -16.48 11.54
CA GLY A 278 -1.31 -16.91 11.23
C GLY A 278 -1.87 -16.27 9.96
N MET A 279 -1.52 -15.00 9.70
CA MET A 279 -1.87 -14.32 8.44
C MET A 279 -1.30 -15.06 7.22
N TYR A 280 -0.04 -15.49 7.29
CA TYR A 280 0.61 -16.15 6.14
C TYR A 280 0.10 -17.56 5.93
N LEU A 281 -0.22 -18.28 7.01
CA LEU A 281 -0.89 -19.57 6.89
C LEU A 281 -2.29 -19.45 6.26
N ARG A 282 -3.01 -18.34 6.52
CA ARG A 282 -4.26 -18.03 5.79
C ARG A 282 -4.02 -17.76 4.31
N LEU A 283 -2.89 -17.17 3.90
CA LEU A 283 -2.53 -17.04 2.49
C LEU A 283 -2.39 -18.42 1.83
N VAL A 284 -1.58 -19.30 2.41
CA VAL A 284 -1.37 -20.67 1.91
C VAL A 284 -2.70 -21.42 1.84
N ARG A 285 -3.51 -21.34 2.89
CA ARG A 285 -4.84 -21.97 2.94
C ARG A 285 -5.82 -21.41 1.92
N ALA A 286 -5.78 -20.12 1.63
CA ALA A 286 -6.60 -19.51 0.58
C ALA A 286 -6.18 -20.02 -0.81
N ILE A 287 -4.88 -20.18 -1.04
CA ILE A 287 -4.34 -20.77 -2.28
C ILE A 287 -4.73 -22.26 -2.37
N ASP A 288 -4.65 -23.03 -1.28
CA ASP A 288 -5.14 -24.42 -1.24
C ASP A 288 -6.61 -24.50 -1.66
N PHE A 289 -7.45 -23.62 -1.12
CA PHE A 289 -8.86 -23.58 -1.48
C PHE A 289 -9.07 -23.20 -2.95
N LEU A 290 -8.46 -22.11 -3.43
CA LEU A 290 -8.58 -21.67 -4.83
C LEU A 290 -8.14 -22.77 -5.81
N THR A 291 -7.04 -23.45 -5.52
CA THR A 291 -6.48 -24.51 -6.37
C THR A 291 -7.21 -25.84 -6.26
N SER A 292 -8.07 -26.01 -5.26
CA SER A 292 -8.99 -27.15 -5.16
C SER A 292 -10.24 -27.00 -6.04
N LEU A 293 -10.55 -25.79 -6.51
CA LEU A 293 -11.74 -25.53 -7.32
C LEU A 293 -11.56 -26.13 -8.73
N PRO A 294 -12.58 -26.84 -9.26
CA PRO A 294 -12.46 -27.54 -10.54
C PRO A 294 -12.27 -26.59 -11.73
N GLU A 295 -12.67 -25.33 -11.60
CA GLU A 295 -12.52 -24.33 -12.67
C GLU A 295 -11.10 -23.77 -12.79
N TRP A 296 -10.24 -23.94 -11.78
CA TRP A 296 -8.87 -23.44 -11.83
C TRP A 296 -8.08 -24.12 -12.95
N ASP A 297 -7.44 -23.32 -13.79
CA ASP A 297 -6.70 -23.77 -14.98
C ASP A 297 -5.47 -24.64 -14.68
N GLY A 298 -5.07 -24.76 -13.41
CA GLY A 298 -3.92 -25.55 -12.99
C GLY A 298 -2.59 -24.84 -13.20
N GLN A 299 -2.60 -23.57 -13.62
CA GLN A 299 -1.42 -22.86 -14.06
C GLN A 299 -1.26 -21.51 -13.40
N VAL A 300 -2.25 -20.63 -13.51
CA VAL A 300 -2.08 -19.23 -13.15
C VAL A 300 -2.76 -18.91 -11.83
N ILE A 301 -1.97 -18.38 -10.91
CA ILE A 301 -2.43 -17.74 -9.67
C ILE A 301 -1.71 -16.40 -9.53
N ALA A 302 -2.49 -15.34 -9.34
CA ALA A 302 -1.98 -14.02 -8.98
C ALA A 302 -2.34 -13.65 -7.54
N VAL A 303 -1.45 -12.91 -6.88
CA VAL A 303 -1.73 -12.27 -5.59
C VAL A 303 -1.49 -10.77 -5.68
N ILE A 304 -2.52 -9.97 -5.41
CA ILE A 304 -2.48 -8.51 -5.57
C ILE A 304 -2.86 -7.82 -4.26
N GLY A 305 -2.05 -6.85 -3.83
CA GLY A 305 -2.34 -6.05 -2.65
C GLY A 305 -1.48 -4.79 -2.52
N HIS A 306 -1.89 -3.91 -1.59
CA HIS A 306 -1.18 -2.66 -1.28
C HIS A 306 -0.88 -2.56 0.23
N SER A 307 0.23 -1.92 0.61
CA SER A 307 0.67 -1.77 2.01
C SER A 307 0.85 -3.14 2.67
N GLN A 308 0.14 -3.45 3.78
CA GLN A 308 0.08 -4.80 4.35
C GLN A 308 -0.30 -5.88 3.31
N GLY A 309 -1.15 -5.54 2.34
CA GLY A 309 -1.49 -6.41 1.22
C GLY A 309 -0.31 -6.62 0.27
N GLY A 310 0.51 -5.59 0.05
CA GLY A 310 1.73 -5.71 -0.75
C GLY A 310 2.75 -6.64 -0.08
N GLY A 311 2.91 -6.53 1.23
CA GLY A 311 3.71 -7.48 2.03
C GLY A 311 3.17 -8.91 1.92
N GLN A 312 1.85 -9.10 2.03
CA GLN A 312 1.22 -10.42 1.81
C GLN A 312 1.44 -10.96 0.39
N ALA A 313 1.42 -10.12 -0.65
CA ALA A 313 1.69 -10.55 -2.02
C ALA A 313 3.15 -11.04 -2.19
N LEU A 314 4.12 -10.32 -1.62
CA LEU A 314 5.53 -10.76 -1.59
C LEU A 314 5.69 -12.09 -0.85
N VAL A 315 5.03 -12.23 0.31
CA VAL A 315 5.03 -13.46 1.09
C VAL A 315 4.43 -14.62 0.31
N ALA A 316 3.26 -14.41 -0.31
CA ALA A 316 2.59 -15.45 -1.09
C ALA A 316 3.48 -15.98 -2.22
N GLY A 317 4.14 -15.08 -2.97
CA GLY A 317 5.07 -15.47 -4.02
C GLY A 317 6.31 -16.23 -3.52
N GLY A 318 6.74 -16.00 -2.27
CA GLY A 318 7.90 -16.66 -1.69
C GLY A 318 7.61 -17.92 -0.85
N ILE A 319 6.38 -18.09 -0.39
CA ILE A 319 5.98 -19.22 0.47
C ILE A 319 5.33 -20.36 -0.31
N ASP A 320 4.77 -20.08 -1.50
CA ASP A 320 3.98 -21.00 -2.29
C ASP A 320 4.33 -20.95 -3.79
N ASP A 321 4.90 -22.04 -4.31
CA ASP A 321 5.37 -22.12 -5.70
C ASP A 321 4.24 -22.10 -6.75
N ARG A 322 2.97 -22.26 -6.33
CA ARG A 322 1.82 -22.16 -7.25
C ARG A 322 1.53 -20.71 -7.65
N VAL A 323 2.07 -19.73 -6.95
CA VAL A 323 1.90 -18.31 -7.28
C VAL A 323 2.80 -17.96 -8.47
N THR A 324 2.18 -17.55 -9.57
CA THR A 324 2.88 -17.23 -10.83
C THR A 324 3.04 -15.73 -11.08
N PHE A 325 2.22 -14.91 -10.42
CA PHE A 325 2.26 -13.46 -10.55
C PHE A 325 1.98 -12.77 -9.21
N ILE A 326 2.72 -11.70 -8.91
CA ILE A 326 2.44 -10.84 -7.75
C ILE A 326 2.40 -9.37 -8.16
N ALA A 327 1.47 -8.63 -7.55
CA ALA A 327 1.46 -7.17 -7.62
C ALA A 327 1.43 -6.56 -6.22
N ALA A 328 2.54 -5.94 -5.82
CA ALA A 328 2.77 -5.46 -4.47
C ALA A 328 2.94 -3.94 -4.45
N GLY A 329 1.89 -3.21 -4.07
CA GLY A 329 1.94 -1.75 -4.03
C GLY A 329 2.41 -1.23 -2.68
N VAL A 330 3.39 -0.33 -2.68
CA VAL A 330 4.01 0.26 -1.46
C VAL A 330 4.14 -0.76 -0.32
N PRO A 331 4.82 -1.91 -0.54
CA PRO A 331 4.71 -3.07 0.32
C PRO A 331 5.17 -2.78 1.74
N ALA A 332 4.27 -3.02 2.70
CA ALA A 332 4.61 -3.08 4.11
C ALA A 332 5.27 -4.43 4.45
N ILE A 333 5.55 -4.65 5.73
CA ILE A 333 6.10 -5.91 6.26
C ILE A 333 7.50 -6.20 5.69
N CYS A 334 8.20 -5.17 5.22
CA CYS A 334 9.54 -5.29 4.64
C CYS A 334 10.58 -4.62 5.55
N ASP A 335 11.75 -5.26 5.65
CA ASP A 335 12.96 -4.75 6.30
C ASP A 335 12.73 -4.42 7.79
N HIS A 336 12.17 -5.37 8.55
CA HIS A 336 11.93 -5.27 9.98
C HIS A 336 13.22 -5.11 10.79
N SER A 337 14.33 -5.60 10.26
CA SER A 337 15.67 -5.41 10.79
C SER A 337 16.36 -4.12 10.32
N GLY A 338 15.67 -3.23 9.60
CA GLY A 338 16.24 -2.00 9.05
C GLY A 338 17.01 -1.17 10.08
N ARG A 339 16.48 -1.03 11.31
CA ARG A 339 17.12 -0.30 12.42
C ARG A 339 18.48 -0.89 12.82
N ALA A 340 18.68 -2.20 12.71
CA ALA A 340 19.98 -2.85 12.97
C ALA A 340 21.03 -2.50 11.90
N ALA A 341 20.60 -2.04 10.73
CA ALA A 341 21.45 -1.60 9.62
C ALA A 341 21.44 -0.07 9.42
N GLY A 342 21.00 0.70 10.43
CA GLY A 342 20.93 2.16 10.32
C GLY A 342 19.91 2.67 9.30
N ARG A 343 18.83 1.92 9.05
CA ARG A 343 17.74 2.31 8.15
C ARG A 343 16.39 2.36 8.85
N ILE A 344 15.43 3.10 8.30
CA ILE A 344 14.05 3.07 8.75
C ILE A 344 13.37 1.73 8.41
N ASN A 345 12.61 1.19 9.36
CA ASN A 345 11.79 0.00 9.15
C ASN A 345 10.50 0.32 8.37
N GLY A 346 10.07 -0.61 7.53
CA GLY A 346 8.70 -0.62 7.01
C GLY A 346 7.66 -0.87 8.11
N TRP A 347 6.41 -0.49 7.84
CA TRP A 347 5.28 -0.83 8.69
C TRP A 347 5.23 -2.35 8.96
N PRO A 348 4.90 -2.83 10.18
CA PRO A 348 4.34 -2.08 11.31
C PRO A 348 5.38 -1.56 12.30
N LYS A 349 6.67 -1.55 11.96
CA LYS A 349 7.77 -1.27 12.88
C LYS A 349 7.69 -2.22 14.09
N LEU A 350 7.82 -3.52 13.80
CA LEU A 350 7.67 -4.61 14.78
C LEU A 350 8.65 -4.50 15.94
N VAL A 351 9.90 -4.21 15.62
CA VAL A 351 11.03 -4.20 16.56
C VAL A 351 11.07 -2.83 17.24
N PRO A 352 10.81 -2.75 18.56
CA PRO A 352 11.01 -1.52 19.31
C PRO A 352 12.50 -1.21 19.41
N VAL A 353 12.81 0.06 19.61
CA VAL A 353 14.17 0.57 19.81
C VAL A 353 14.24 1.11 21.23
N GLY A 354 15.25 0.69 22.00
CA GLY A 354 15.48 1.15 23.36
C GLY A 354 16.05 2.57 23.41
N ASP A 355 16.17 3.12 24.62
CA ASP A 355 16.76 4.45 24.86
C ASP A 355 18.25 4.51 24.47
N ASP A 356 18.92 3.35 24.45
CA ASP A 356 20.29 3.17 23.93
C ASP A 356 20.37 3.22 22.39
N GLY A 357 19.24 3.38 21.71
CA GLY A 357 19.16 3.40 20.25
C GLY A 357 19.23 2.02 19.60
N LEU A 358 19.33 0.94 20.39
CA LEU A 358 19.47 -0.42 19.89
C LEU A 358 18.10 -1.10 19.71
N PRO A 359 17.93 -1.95 18.68
CA PRO A 359 16.73 -2.75 18.50
C PRO A 359 16.63 -3.85 19.57
N ASP A 360 15.41 -4.13 20.05
CA ASP A 360 15.16 -5.27 20.92
C ASP A 360 15.58 -6.58 20.24
N GLY A 361 16.56 -7.26 20.83
CA GLY A 361 17.18 -8.45 20.23
C GLY A 361 16.22 -9.63 20.06
N GLN A 362 15.33 -9.87 21.02
CA GLN A 362 14.38 -10.98 20.97
C GLN A 362 13.36 -10.77 19.86
N ILE A 363 12.74 -9.58 19.81
CA ILE A 363 11.75 -9.24 18.81
C ILE A 363 12.40 -9.12 17.43
N LEU A 364 13.63 -8.61 17.34
CA LEU A 364 14.41 -8.59 16.10
C LEU A 364 14.56 -9.99 15.52
N GLN A 365 14.98 -10.97 16.32
CA GLN A 365 15.11 -12.36 15.86
C GLN A 365 13.79 -12.96 15.41
N ALA A 366 12.71 -12.77 16.17
CA ALA A 366 11.39 -13.26 15.80
C ALA A 366 10.85 -12.60 14.51
N SER A 367 11.03 -11.29 14.37
CA SER A 367 10.53 -10.51 13.23
C SER A 367 11.11 -10.94 11.89
N ARG A 368 12.35 -11.46 11.86
CA ARG A 368 13.00 -11.97 10.64
C ARG A 368 12.24 -13.15 10.01
N TYR A 369 11.46 -13.91 10.76
CA TYR A 369 10.64 -15.02 10.20
C TYR A 369 9.39 -14.54 9.49
N VAL A 370 8.98 -13.29 9.73
CA VAL A 370 7.80 -12.69 9.08
C VAL A 370 8.17 -11.47 8.22
N ASP A 371 9.45 -11.25 7.95
CA ASP A 371 9.90 -10.19 7.05
C ASP A 371 9.70 -10.61 5.59
N ALA A 372 8.90 -9.84 4.85
CA ALA A 372 8.60 -10.09 3.45
C ALA A 372 9.86 -10.03 2.54
N VAL A 373 10.94 -9.36 2.96
CA VAL A 373 12.23 -9.39 2.25
C VAL A 373 12.77 -10.82 2.15
N ASN A 374 12.65 -11.61 3.22
CA ASN A 374 13.13 -12.99 3.26
C ASN A 374 12.30 -13.91 2.37
N PHE A 375 10.99 -13.67 2.25
CA PHE A 375 10.15 -14.37 1.28
C PHE A 375 10.44 -13.95 -0.16
N ALA A 376 10.71 -12.66 -0.41
CA ALA A 376 11.01 -12.18 -1.75
C ALA A 376 12.20 -12.91 -2.39
N SER A 377 13.21 -13.29 -1.60
CA SER A 377 14.37 -14.10 -2.05
C SER A 377 14.01 -15.53 -2.53
N ARG A 378 12.78 -15.98 -2.29
CA ARG A 378 12.25 -17.28 -2.75
C ARG A 378 11.24 -17.12 -3.88
N CYS A 379 10.84 -15.89 -4.20
CA CYS A 379 9.77 -15.62 -5.14
C CYS A 379 10.23 -15.75 -6.60
N ARG A 380 9.68 -16.76 -7.30
CA ARG A 380 9.91 -17.00 -8.74
C ARG A 380 8.80 -16.42 -9.63
N ALA A 381 7.69 -15.96 -9.03
CA ALA A 381 6.60 -15.32 -9.73
C ALA A 381 7.07 -14.06 -10.48
N ASN A 382 6.43 -13.76 -11.62
CA ASN A 382 6.56 -12.44 -12.23
C ASN A 382 5.99 -11.39 -11.26
N ALA A 383 6.63 -10.23 -11.17
CA ALA A 383 6.34 -9.26 -10.13
C ALA A 383 6.25 -7.84 -10.67
N ILE A 384 5.23 -7.13 -10.21
CA ILE A 384 5.17 -5.67 -10.32
C ILE A 384 5.05 -5.07 -8.93
N VAL A 385 5.90 -4.09 -8.64
CA VAL A 385 5.95 -3.41 -7.34
C VAL A 385 5.77 -1.93 -7.56
N SER A 386 5.08 -1.22 -6.66
CA SER A 386 5.06 0.24 -6.67
C SER A 386 5.71 0.82 -5.42
N VAL A 387 6.27 2.03 -5.55
CA VAL A 387 6.95 2.72 -4.46
C VAL A 387 6.74 4.23 -4.55
N GLY A 388 6.42 4.84 -3.42
CA GLY A 388 6.43 6.30 -3.25
C GLY A 388 7.72 6.72 -2.55
N PHE A 389 8.49 7.66 -3.12
CA PHE A 389 9.79 7.99 -2.53
C PHE A 389 9.68 8.82 -1.25
N VAL A 390 8.54 9.47 -0.98
CA VAL A 390 8.33 10.23 0.27
C VAL A 390 7.48 9.47 1.29
N ASP A 391 7.19 8.19 1.04
CA ASP A 391 6.47 7.31 1.95
C ASP A 391 7.28 7.09 3.24
N ALA A 392 6.74 7.49 4.39
CA ALA A 392 7.34 7.26 5.71
C ALA A 392 6.70 6.10 6.50
N VAL A 393 5.65 5.49 5.93
CA VAL A 393 4.96 4.31 6.47
C VAL A 393 5.60 3.04 5.94
N CYS A 394 5.78 2.95 4.63
CA CYS A 394 6.50 1.88 3.93
C CYS A 394 7.66 2.51 3.15
N PRO A 395 8.77 2.85 3.82
CA PRO A 395 9.85 3.62 3.21
C PRO A 395 10.37 2.99 1.93
N PRO A 396 10.79 3.81 0.95
CA PRO A 396 11.28 3.30 -0.32
C PRO A 396 12.47 2.37 -0.14
N SER A 397 13.34 2.61 0.86
CA SER A 397 14.43 1.71 1.21
C SER A 397 13.94 0.30 1.56
N SER A 398 12.89 0.16 2.37
CA SER A 398 12.31 -1.15 2.70
C SER A 398 11.66 -1.83 1.50
N CYS A 399 11.00 -1.05 0.63
CA CYS A 399 10.38 -1.57 -0.59
C CYS A 399 11.44 -2.12 -1.56
N TYR A 400 12.53 -1.36 -1.77
CA TYR A 400 13.65 -1.78 -2.61
C TYR A 400 14.44 -2.94 -2.01
N ALA A 401 14.60 -3.01 -0.69
CA ALA A 401 15.22 -4.16 -0.02
C ALA A 401 14.50 -5.46 -0.39
N ALA A 402 13.17 -5.47 -0.44
CA ALA A 402 12.40 -6.64 -0.88
C ALA A 402 12.45 -6.84 -2.41
N PHE A 403 12.20 -5.79 -3.19
CA PHE A 403 12.19 -5.85 -4.66
C PHE A 403 13.51 -6.40 -5.24
N ASN A 404 14.64 -5.99 -4.67
CA ASN A 404 15.96 -6.41 -5.14
C ASN A 404 16.19 -7.92 -4.96
N GLN A 405 15.47 -8.58 -4.03
CA GLN A 405 15.56 -10.03 -3.81
C GLN A 405 14.71 -10.89 -4.75
N LEU A 406 13.74 -10.30 -5.47
CA LEU A 406 12.85 -11.07 -6.37
C LEU A 406 13.62 -11.72 -7.53
N HIS A 407 13.27 -12.97 -7.89
CA HIS A 407 13.95 -13.74 -8.95
C HIS A 407 13.17 -13.82 -10.28
N GLY A 408 11.84 -13.70 -10.26
CA GLY A 408 11.03 -13.65 -11.48
C GLY A 408 11.20 -12.35 -12.28
N LYS A 409 10.56 -12.24 -13.45
CA LYS A 409 10.56 -10.97 -14.21
C LYS A 409 9.93 -9.90 -13.34
N LYS A 410 10.67 -8.83 -13.05
CA LYS A 410 10.25 -7.81 -12.08
C LYS A 410 10.26 -6.40 -12.65
N ARG A 411 9.26 -5.61 -12.28
CA ARG A 411 9.14 -4.19 -12.65
C ARG A 411 8.80 -3.34 -11.44
N MET A 412 9.46 -2.19 -11.32
CA MET A 412 9.13 -1.17 -10.33
C MET A 412 8.33 -0.03 -10.99
N VAL A 413 7.27 0.42 -10.33
CA VAL A 413 6.50 1.64 -10.63
C VAL A 413 6.91 2.68 -9.59
N THR A 414 7.70 3.67 -9.99
CA THR A 414 8.23 4.71 -9.11
C THR A 414 7.39 5.97 -9.18
N GLU A 415 6.97 6.50 -8.04
CA GLU A 415 6.27 7.78 -7.91
C GLU A 415 7.04 8.70 -6.95
N PRO A 416 7.95 9.56 -7.44
CA PRO A 416 8.88 10.30 -6.59
C PRO A 416 8.24 11.22 -5.53
N LEU A 417 7.05 11.76 -5.82
CA LEU A 417 6.33 12.65 -4.90
C LEU A 417 5.22 11.96 -4.12
N MET A 418 5.01 10.66 -4.33
CA MET A 418 3.96 9.92 -3.65
C MET A 418 4.41 9.52 -2.24
N GLY A 419 3.57 9.79 -1.25
CA GLY A 419 3.68 9.25 0.10
C GLY A 419 3.10 7.84 0.21
N HIS A 420 2.47 7.53 1.34
CA HIS A 420 1.78 6.24 1.50
C HIS A 420 0.41 6.24 0.81
N ALA A 421 0.35 5.79 -0.44
CA ALA A 421 -0.88 5.80 -1.23
C ALA A 421 -1.04 4.57 -2.13
N ALA A 422 -2.30 4.31 -2.51
CA ALA A 422 -2.69 3.31 -3.49
C ALA A 422 -3.61 3.97 -4.53
N PRO A 423 -3.08 4.84 -5.41
CA PRO A 423 -3.88 5.55 -6.40
C PRO A 423 -4.44 4.60 -7.47
N GLN A 424 -5.52 5.02 -8.14
CA GLN A 424 -6.24 4.19 -9.10
C GLN A 424 -5.34 3.76 -10.27
N HIS A 425 -4.50 4.65 -10.81
CA HIS A 425 -3.65 4.32 -11.95
C HIS A 425 -2.65 3.19 -11.66
N ILE A 426 -2.14 3.08 -10.42
CA ILE A 426 -1.30 1.96 -10.01
C ILE A 426 -2.10 0.66 -9.95
N ARG A 427 -3.33 0.70 -9.43
CA ARG A 427 -4.23 -0.47 -9.43
C ARG A 427 -4.53 -0.95 -10.85
N ASP A 428 -4.78 -0.02 -11.76
CA ASP A 428 -5.06 -0.32 -13.16
C ASP A 428 -3.84 -0.95 -13.85
N ILE A 429 -2.65 -0.40 -13.62
CA ILE A 429 -1.39 -0.96 -14.10
C ILE A 429 -1.19 -2.39 -13.59
N PHE A 430 -1.42 -2.64 -12.30
CA PHE A 430 -1.27 -3.98 -11.71
C PHE A 430 -2.22 -4.99 -12.36
N PHE A 431 -3.48 -4.61 -12.53
CA PHE A 431 -4.47 -5.49 -13.13
C PHE A 431 -4.20 -5.75 -14.62
N ALA A 432 -3.78 -4.72 -15.37
CA ALA A 432 -3.41 -4.84 -16.77
C ALA A 432 -2.19 -5.76 -16.99
N GLU A 433 -1.17 -5.66 -16.13
CA GLU A 433 0.00 -6.53 -16.17
C GLU A 433 -0.33 -7.97 -15.81
N PHE A 434 -1.24 -8.19 -14.85
CA PHE A 434 -1.74 -9.52 -14.58
C PHE A 434 -2.50 -10.11 -15.78
N GLN A 435 -3.41 -9.34 -16.39
CA GLN A 435 -4.12 -9.79 -17.59
C GLN A 435 -3.16 -10.09 -18.75
N LYS A 436 -2.06 -9.33 -18.86
CA LYS A 436 -0.99 -9.63 -19.81
C LYS A 436 -0.30 -10.95 -19.47
N HIS A 437 0.09 -11.16 -18.21
CA HIS A 437 0.67 -12.42 -17.74
C HIS A 437 -0.23 -13.62 -18.08
N VAL A 438 -1.55 -13.52 -17.84
CA VAL A 438 -2.51 -14.58 -18.23
C VAL A 438 -2.47 -14.89 -19.72
N ARG A 439 -2.38 -13.86 -20.59
CA ARG A 439 -2.29 -14.07 -22.05
C ARG A 439 -0.97 -14.72 -22.45
N ASP A 440 0.13 -14.27 -21.84
CA ASP A 440 1.48 -14.76 -22.14
C ASP A 440 1.64 -16.25 -21.72
N GLU A 441 1.05 -16.66 -20.59
CA GLU A 441 1.04 -18.07 -20.16
C GLU A 441 0.12 -18.95 -21.03
N LYS A 442 -1.04 -18.41 -21.45
CA LYS A 442 -1.95 -19.14 -22.37
C LYS A 442 -1.39 -19.30 -23.78
N GLY A 443 -0.52 -18.40 -24.24
CA GLY A 443 0.12 -18.50 -25.55
C GLY A 443 1.36 -19.39 -25.61
N GLN A 444 1.84 -19.88 -24.46
CA GLN A 444 2.98 -20.80 -24.36
C GLN A 444 2.58 -22.29 -24.33
N ASN A 445 1.29 -22.59 -24.14
CA ASN A 445 0.70 -23.93 -24.29
C ASN A 445 -0.05 -24.04 -25.62
#